data_AF-A0A7S4BCQ1-F1
#
_entry.id   AF-A0A7S4BCQ1-F1
#
_cell.length_a   1.000
_cell.length_b   1.000
_cell.length_c   1.000
_cell.angle_alpha   90.00
_cell.angle_beta   90.00
_cell.angle_gamma   90.00
#
_symmetry.space_group_name_H-M   'P 1'
#
loop_
_entity.id
_entity.type
_entity.pdbx_description
1 polymer ?
#
loop_
_entity_poly.entity_id
_entity_poly.type
_entity_poly.pdbx_seq_one_letter_code
_entity_poly.pdbx_strand_id
1 'polypeptide(L)'
;MPKQAATADGNADIVVLQYEDLLAGSDLTAEIERAFGYDGMGILTVAGVPGISDARDRLLPLAHRFAMLPEKTKAKYEHAGSFYAVGWSFGREKLQGRPDVSKGSYYANPLQDKPFDDAATIAAHPAFAEPNIWPSEELPALRGAFMEAGQLMHRVGCLVAAQCDAFVRARCDAYPADRLQHVIKTSRCCKGRLLHYFPIDTAGRECAASHEASDSAAAQSTDDEFSNCLQTLSNGRPCSLGCWWYRTCGEMAKMLNT
;
A
#
# COMPACT_ATOMS: atom_id res chain seq x y z
N MET A 1 -20.73 14.08 31.04
CA MET A 1 -20.57 15.10 29.97
C MET A 1 -21.56 14.75 28.88
N PRO A 2 -22.53 15.61 28.55
CA PRO A 2 -23.55 15.29 27.56
C PRO A 2 -22.92 15.22 26.17
N LYS A 3 -23.28 14.17 25.43
CA LYS A 3 -22.85 13.91 24.05
C LYS A 3 -23.42 15.03 23.16
N GLN A 4 -22.54 15.90 22.67
CA GLN A 4 -22.94 16.98 21.77
C GLN A 4 -23.52 16.36 20.50
N ALA A 5 -24.70 16.84 20.11
CA ALA A 5 -25.45 16.35 18.97
C ALA A 5 -24.62 16.52 17.69
N ALA A 6 -24.45 15.42 16.95
CA ALA A 6 -23.85 15.43 15.63
C ALA A 6 -24.69 16.32 14.71
N THR A 7 -24.14 17.47 14.33
CA THR A 7 -24.65 18.26 13.22
C THR A 7 -24.45 17.46 11.93
N ALA A 8 -25.57 17.07 11.32
CA ALA A 8 -25.62 16.42 10.04
C ALA A 8 -25.30 17.42 8.92
N ASP A 9 -24.01 17.71 8.72
CA ASP A 9 -23.49 18.14 7.42
C ASP A 9 -22.60 17.00 6.93
N GLY A 10 -23.13 16.22 5.97
CA GLY A 10 -22.53 14.99 5.47
C GLY A 10 -21.31 15.17 4.56
N ASN A 11 -20.44 16.13 4.86
CA ASN A 11 -19.15 16.26 4.20
C ASN A 11 -18.07 15.94 5.23
N ALA A 12 -17.52 14.74 5.13
CA ALA A 12 -16.40 14.35 5.98
C ALA A 12 -15.21 15.26 5.62
N ASP A 13 -14.82 16.16 6.54
CA ASP A 13 -13.75 17.14 6.32
C ASP A 13 -12.39 16.42 6.30
N ILE A 14 -11.96 16.03 5.10
CA ILE A 14 -10.65 15.42 4.90
C ILE A 14 -9.59 16.50 5.11
N VAL A 15 -8.70 16.27 6.08
CA VAL A 15 -7.58 17.17 6.35
C VAL A 15 -6.64 17.21 5.13
N VAL A 16 -6.35 18.41 4.64
CA VAL A 16 -5.41 18.67 3.54
C VAL A 16 -4.20 19.42 4.08
N LEU A 17 -3.02 18.79 4.06
CA LEU A 17 -1.75 19.44 4.37
C LEU A 17 -1.13 20.02 3.10
N GLN A 18 -0.48 21.18 3.18
CA GLN A 18 0.33 21.68 2.07
C GLN A 18 1.73 21.07 2.12
N TYR A 19 2.25 20.69 0.96
CA TYR A 19 3.59 20.12 0.85
C TYR A 19 4.67 21.11 1.28
N GLU A 20 4.47 22.40 1.03
CA GLU A 20 5.38 23.48 1.41
C GLU A 20 5.48 23.61 2.93
N ASP A 21 4.38 23.46 3.68
CA ASP A 21 4.38 23.51 5.14
C ASP A 21 5.14 22.31 5.74
N LEU A 22 4.99 21.14 5.12
CA LEU A 22 5.76 19.94 5.48
C LEU A 22 7.26 20.13 5.25
N LEU A 23 7.66 20.82 4.19
CA LEU A 23 9.05 21.15 3.91
C LEU A 23 9.61 22.24 4.84
N ALA A 24 8.80 23.24 5.17
CA ALA A 24 9.17 24.33 6.05
C ALA A 24 9.35 23.89 7.51
N GLY A 25 8.82 22.71 7.87
CA GLY A 25 8.81 22.22 9.25
C GLY A 25 7.82 22.98 10.13
N SER A 26 6.72 23.47 9.53
CA SER A 26 5.61 24.09 10.25
C SER A 26 5.05 23.13 11.30
N ASP A 27 4.52 23.66 12.40
CA ASP A 27 3.80 22.87 13.39
C ASP A 27 2.40 22.55 12.84
N LEU A 28 2.20 21.28 12.45
CA LEU A 28 0.93 20.77 11.90
C LEU A 28 0.25 19.79 12.88
N THR A 29 0.58 19.85 14.17
CA THR A 29 0.10 18.89 15.16
C THR A 29 -1.42 18.93 15.35
N ALA A 30 -2.05 20.09 15.17
CA ALA A 30 -3.49 20.24 15.22
C ALA A 30 -4.20 19.54 14.05
N GLU A 31 -3.64 19.64 12.85
CA GLU A 31 -4.12 18.97 11.65
C GLU A 31 -3.94 17.45 11.75
N ILE A 32 -2.79 17.01 12.28
CA ILE A 32 -2.55 15.59 12.58
C ILE A 32 -3.57 15.06 13.60
N GLU A 33 -3.91 15.82 14.64
CA GLU A 33 -4.95 15.43 15.59
C GLU A 33 -6.32 15.29 14.93
N ARG A 34 -6.71 16.25 14.08
CA ARG A 34 -7.98 16.18 13.33
C ARG A 34 -8.04 14.98 12.39
N ALA A 35 -6.91 14.59 11.78
CA ALA A 35 -6.86 13.47 10.85
C ALA A 35 -6.79 12.11 11.57
N PHE A 36 -5.92 11.99 12.57
CA PHE A 36 -5.46 10.72 13.14
C PHE A 36 -5.70 10.58 14.65
N GLY A 37 -6.21 11.63 15.31
CA GLY A 37 -6.60 11.59 16.71
C GLY A 37 -7.85 10.75 16.94
N TYR A 38 -8.33 10.74 18.20
CA TYR A 38 -9.43 9.87 18.64
C TYR A 38 -10.72 10.04 17.81
N ASP A 39 -11.05 11.29 17.47
CA ASP A 39 -12.22 11.63 16.65
C ASP A 39 -11.88 11.78 15.15
N GLY A 40 -10.64 11.47 14.76
CA GLY A 40 -10.16 11.63 13.39
C GLY A 40 -10.67 10.52 12.46
N MET A 41 -10.78 10.83 11.18
CA MET A 41 -11.21 9.86 10.16
C MET A 41 -10.19 8.76 9.89
N GLY A 42 -8.94 8.92 10.34
CA GLY A 42 -7.83 8.05 10.01
C GLY A 42 -7.21 8.32 8.63
N ILE A 43 -7.53 9.46 8.00
CA ILE A 43 -7.04 9.83 6.66
C ILE A 43 -6.69 11.33 6.59
N LEU A 44 -5.66 11.64 5.81
CA LEU A 44 -5.33 12.99 5.36
C LEU A 44 -4.86 12.95 3.90
N THR A 45 -4.78 14.11 3.28
CA THR A 45 -4.18 14.30 1.94
C THR A 45 -3.08 15.35 1.99
N VAL A 46 -2.15 15.28 1.04
CA VAL A 46 -1.10 16.29 0.87
C VAL A 46 -1.25 16.91 -0.51
N ALA A 47 -1.44 18.23 -0.54
CA ALA A 47 -1.55 19.02 -1.77
C ALA A 47 -0.19 19.68 -2.11
N GLY A 48 0.00 20.06 -3.37
CA GLY A 48 1.20 20.78 -3.79
C GLY A 48 2.46 19.93 -4.00
N VAL A 49 2.36 18.59 -4.00
CA VAL A 49 3.54 17.72 -4.19
C VAL A 49 4.08 17.86 -5.63
N PRO A 50 5.31 18.36 -5.84
CA PRO A 50 5.86 18.54 -7.17
C PRO A 50 6.14 17.19 -7.84
N GLY A 51 5.81 17.09 -9.13
CA GLY A 51 6.07 15.91 -9.96
C GLY A 51 5.16 14.71 -9.73
N ILE A 52 4.21 14.76 -8.78
CA ILE A 52 3.29 13.63 -8.54
C ILE A 52 2.37 13.35 -9.72
N SER A 53 1.88 14.41 -10.39
CA SER A 53 1.02 14.29 -11.56
C SER A 53 1.76 13.59 -12.70
N ASP A 54 2.97 14.07 -13.03
CA ASP A 54 3.77 13.49 -14.10
C ASP A 54 4.17 12.03 -13.81
N ALA A 55 4.49 11.71 -12.55
CA ALA A 55 4.81 10.35 -12.13
C ALA A 55 3.59 9.42 -12.28
N ARG A 56 2.38 9.90 -11.94
CA ARG A 56 1.12 9.15 -12.13
C ARG A 56 0.82 8.94 -13.61
N ASP A 57 0.97 9.98 -14.43
CA ASP A 57 0.73 9.91 -15.87
C ASP A 57 1.67 8.93 -16.57
N ARG A 58 2.92 8.82 -16.08
CA ARG A 58 3.86 7.79 -16.54
C ARG A 58 3.48 6.38 -16.07
N LEU A 59 3.08 6.21 -14.81
CA LEU A 59 2.92 4.89 -14.19
C LEU A 59 1.56 4.23 -14.47
N LEU A 60 0.45 4.96 -14.29
CA LEU A 60 -0.90 4.37 -14.29
C LEU A 60 -1.26 3.71 -15.64
N PRO A 61 -0.93 4.28 -16.81
CA PRO A 61 -1.17 3.59 -18.09
C PRO A 61 -0.40 2.28 -18.24
N LEU A 62 0.74 2.13 -17.57
CA LEU A 62 1.55 0.91 -17.61
C LEU A 62 0.86 -0.25 -16.88
N ALA A 63 0.04 0.03 -15.86
CA ALA A 63 -0.78 -0.98 -15.19
C ALA A 63 -1.71 -1.69 -16.18
N HIS A 64 -2.43 -0.89 -16.98
CA HIS A 64 -3.32 -1.40 -18.01
C HIS A 64 -2.54 -2.14 -19.11
N ARG A 65 -1.45 -1.56 -19.62
CA ARG A 65 -0.61 -2.21 -20.65
C ARG A 65 -0.10 -3.57 -20.19
N PHE A 66 0.34 -3.69 -18.93
CA PHE A 66 0.76 -4.97 -18.37
C PHE A 66 -0.41 -5.95 -18.26
N ALA A 67 -1.56 -5.52 -17.75
CA ALA A 67 -2.74 -6.37 -17.58
C ALA A 67 -3.26 -6.97 -18.91
N MET A 68 -3.07 -6.25 -20.02
CA MET A 68 -3.44 -6.68 -21.37
C MET A 68 -2.40 -7.57 -22.06
N LEU A 69 -1.24 -7.84 -21.44
CA LEU A 69 -0.28 -8.80 -21.99
C LEU A 69 -0.89 -10.22 -22.02
N PRO A 70 -0.44 -11.09 -22.95
CA PRO A 70 -0.89 -12.48 -23.00
C PRO A 70 -0.67 -13.20 -21.66
N GLU A 71 -1.57 -14.10 -21.26
CA GLU A 71 -1.48 -14.84 -19.99
C GLU A 71 -0.13 -15.57 -19.83
N LYS A 72 0.36 -16.18 -20.91
CA LYS A 72 1.68 -16.84 -20.91
C LYS A 72 2.82 -15.87 -20.59
N THR A 73 2.70 -14.61 -20.98
CA THR A 73 3.67 -13.57 -20.65
C THR A 73 3.51 -13.12 -19.20
N LYS A 74 2.28 -12.88 -18.74
CA LYS A 74 2.00 -12.47 -17.36
C LYS A 74 2.46 -13.51 -16.34
N ALA A 75 2.29 -14.79 -16.65
CA ALA A 75 2.74 -15.92 -15.83
C ALA A 75 4.25 -15.93 -15.56
N LYS A 76 5.08 -15.35 -16.45
CA LYS A 76 6.54 -15.20 -16.21
C LYS A 76 6.84 -14.32 -14.99
N TYR A 77 5.91 -13.45 -14.64
CA TYR A 77 6.06 -12.43 -13.60
C TYR A 77 5.31 -12.79 -12.33
N GLU A 78 4.67 -13.95 -12.25
CA GLU A 78 4.05 -14.44 -11.01
C GLU A 78 5.11 -15.11 -10.13
N HIS A 79 5.06 -14.88 -8.82
CA HIS A 79 5.99 -15.51 -7.88
C HIS A 79 5.26 -16.15 -6.69
N ALA A 80 4.90 -17.43 -6.87
CA ALA A 80 4.23 -18.25 -5.87
C ALA A 80 5.04 -18.36 -4.55
N GLY A 81 6.38 -18.41 -4.62
CA GLY A 81 7.24 -18.51 -3.44
C GLY A 81 7.14 -17.30 -2.49
N SER A 82 6.75 -16.15 -3.02
CA SER A 82 6.45 -14.93 -2.24
C SER A 82 4.98 -14.78 -1.88
N PHE A 83 4.18 -15.83 -2.01
CA PHE A 83 2.73 -15.77 -1.86
C PHE A 83 2.09 -14.76 -2.83
N TYR A 84 2.65 -14.61 -4.04
CA TYR A 84 2.24 -13.62 -5.05
C TYR A 84 2.36 -12.16 -4.58
N ALA A 85 3.18 -11.89 -3.55
CA ALA A 85 3.46 -10.54 -3.05
C ALA A 85 4.64 -9.86 -3.76
N VAL A 86 5.17 -10.47 -4.83
CA VAL A 86 6.16 -9.89 -5.75
C VAL A 86 5.77 -10.24 -7.19
N GLY A 87 5.86 -9.24 -8.07
CA GLY A 87 5.48 -9.35 -9.47
C GLY A 87 3.96 -9.30 -9.67
N TRP A 88 3.47 -10.04 -10.65
CA TRP A 88 2.06 -10.09 -11.01
C TRP A 88 1.25 -11.01 -10.10
N SER A 89 0.03 -10.56 -9.76
CA SER A 89 -0.98 -11.33 -9.06
C SER A 89 -2.37 -11.03 -9.61
N PHE A 90 -3.10 -12.07 -10.00
CA PHE A 90 -4.46 -11.97 -10.53
C PHE A 90 -5.28 -13.19 -10.09
N GLY A 91 -6.51 -12.97 -9.58
CA GLY A 91 -7.42 -14.07 -9.21
C GLY A 91 -6.93 -14.96 -8.06
N ARG A 92 -5.94 -14.53 -7.27
CA ARG A 92 -5.40 -15.32 -6.14
C ARG A 92 -6.16 -15.09 -4.84
N GLU A 93 -6.71 -13.89 -4.64
CA GLU A 93 -7.56 -13.56 -3.49
C GLU A 93 -8.97 -14.14 -3.70
N LYS A 94 -9.53 -14.79 -2.67
CA LYS A 94 -10.90 -15.31 -2.69
C LYS A 94 -11.83 -14.33 -2.00
N LEU A 95 -12.62 -13.57 -2.76
CA LEU A 95 -13.71 -12.78 -2.20
C LEU A 95 -14.96 -13.67 -2.10
N GLN A 96 -15.46 -13.90 -0.88
CA GLN A 96 -16.63 -14.77 -0.62
C GLN A 96 -16.48 -16.21 -1.19
N GLY A 97 -15.26 -16.74 -1.19
CA GLY A 97 -14.98 -18.07 -1.73
C GLY A 97 -14.83 -18.13 -3.25
N ARG A 98 -15.01 -17.02 -3.97
CA ARG A 98 -14.76 -16.91 -5.41
C ARG A 98 -13.47 -16.15 -5.70
N PRO A 99 -12.64 -16.60 -6.66
CA PRO A 99 -11.48 -15.83 -7.12
C PRO A 99 -11.89 -14.41 -7.53
N ASP A 100 -11.22 -13.41 -7.00
CA ASP A 100 -11.40 -12.01 -7.40
C ASP A 100 -10.72 -11.77 -8.76
N VAL A 101 -11.50 -11.90 -9.83
CA VAL A 101 -11.08 -11.62 -11.20
C VAL A 101 -11.33 -10.16 -11.60
N SER A 102 -11.82 -9.32 -10.68
CA SER A 102 -12.13 -7.92 -10.97
C SER A 102 -10.90 -7.01 -10.94
N LYS A 103 -9.78 -7.49 -10.37
CA LYS A 103 -8.56 -6.72 -10.20
C LYS A 103 -7.30 -7.55 -10.45
N GLY A 104 -6.30 -6.90 -11.01
CA GLY A 104 -4.93 -7.38 -11.10
C GLY A 104 -3.99 -6.45 -10.35
N SER A 105 -2.98 -7.02 -9.70
CA SER A 105 -2.00 -6.28 -8.89
C SER A 105 -0.59 -6.56 -9.38
N TYR A 106 0.21 -5.52 -9.50
CA TYR A 106 1.66 -5.63 -9.65
C TYR A 106 2.35 -5.16 -8.37
N TYR A 107 3.08 -6.07 -7.72
CA TYR A 107 3.76 -5.85 -6.46
C TYR A 107 5.27 -5.70 -6.67
N ALA A 108 5.84 -4.65 -6.09
CA ALA A 108 7.28 -4.46 -6.05
C ALA A 108 7.68 -3.58 -4.86
N ASN A 109 8.91 -3.71 -4.40
CA ASN A 109 9.52 -2.75 -3.49
C ASN A 109 9.87 -1.48 -4.29
N PRO A 110 9.28 -0.32 -3.97
CA PRO A 110 9.49 0.90 -4.76
C PRO A 110 10.84 1.56 -4.49
N LEU A 111 11.55 1.18 -3.43
CA LEU A 111 12.78 1.83 -2.99
C LEU A 111 14.02 1.08 -3.47
N GLN A 112 13.97 -0.25 -3.47
CA GLN A 112 15.12 -1.11 -3.73
C GLN A 112 14.69 -2.33 -4.55
N ASP A 113 15.42 -2.65 -5.62
CA ASP A 113 15.15 -3.87 -6.39
C ASP A 113 15.53 -5.15 -5.65
N LYS A 114 16.60 -5.07 -4.87
CA LYS A 114 17.07 -6.19 -4.08
C LYS A 114 17.16 -5.72 -2.63
N PRO A 115 16.05 -5.83 -1.86
CA PRO A 115 16.03 -5.32 -0.52
C PRO A 115 16.92 -6.14 0.41
N PHE A 116 17.27 -7.39 0.13
CA PHE A 116 18.17 -8.22 0.95
C PHE A 116 19.12 -9.07 0.07
N ASP A 117 20.33 -9.33 0.58
CA ASP A 117 21.32 -10.20 -0.08
C ASP A 117 21.42 -11.60 0.55
N ASP A 118 21.00 -11.72 1.81
CA ASP A 118 21.08 -12.95 2.59
C ASP A 118 19.95 -13.93 2.22
N ALA A 119 20.32 -15.11 1.73
CA ALA A 119 19.36 -16.12 1.29
C ALA A 119 18.48 -16.66 2.43
N ALA A 120 19.00 -16.71 3.67
CA ALA A 120 18.21 -17.16 4.81
C ALA A 120 17.08 -16.18 5.14
N THR A 121 17.36 -14.88 5.12
CA THR A 121 16.37 -13.82 5.31
C THR A 121 15.31 -13.82 4.20
N ILE A 122 15.73 -14.01 2.94
CA ILE A 122 14.80 -14.11 1.81
C ILE A 122 13.86 -15.31 1.99
N ALA A 123 14.40 -16.48 2.33
CA ALA A 123 13.60 -17.68 2.55
C ALA A 123 12.66 -17.57 3.76
N ALA A 124 13.07 -16.85 4.82
CA ALA A 124 12.24 -16.64 6.00
C ALA A 124 11.11 -15.62 5.77
N HIS A 125 11.31 -14.64 4.89
CA HIS A 125 10.36 -13.54 4.66
C HIS A 125 10.14 -13.24 3.16
N PRO A 126 9.76 -14.23 2.35
CA PRO A 126 9.76 -14.08 0.88
C PRO A 126 8.77 -13.04 0.37
N ALA A 127 7.69 -12.75 1.11
CA ALA A 127 6.74 -11.70 0.74
C ALA A 127 7.37 -10.29 0.70
N PHE A 128 8.41 -10.03 1.50
CA PHE A 128 9.04 -8.71 1.62
C PHE A 128 10.49 -8.67 1.15
N ALA A 129 11.20 -9.79 1.30
CA ALA A 129 12.64 -9.86 1.07
C ALA A 129 13.02 -10.33 -0.35
N GLU A 130 12.10 -10.96 -1.07
CA GLU A 130 12.33 -11.39 -2.46
C GLU A 130 12.64 -10.18 -3.36
N PRO A 131 13.65 -10.28 -4.25
CA PRO A 131 13.96 -9.23 -5.21
C PRO A 131 12.79 -8.93 -6.15
N ASN A 132 12.69 -7.68 -6.59
CA ASN A 132 11.71 -7.27 -7.58
C ASN A 132 11.87 -8.04 -8.88
N ILE A 133 10.75 -8.47 -9.42
CA ILE A 133 10.65 -9.08 -10.74
C ILE A 133 10.07 -8.01 -11.66
N TRP A 134 10.76 -7.68 -12.76
CA TRP A 134 10.36 -6.62 -13.68
C TRP A 134 10.21 -7.12 -15.12
N PRO A 135 9.22 -6.61 -15.88
CA PRO A 135 8.98 -7.01 -17.27
C PRO A 135 9.89 -6.27 -18.24
N SER A 136 11.18 -6.57 -18.15
CA SER A 136 12.23 -5.84 -18.88
C SER A 136 12.15 -6.04 -20.40
N GLU A 137 11.55 -7.13 -20.87
CA GLU A 137 11.35 -7.41 -22.30
C GLU A 137 10.10 -6.71 -22.84
N GLU A 138 8.93 -6.94 -22.23
CA GLU A 138 7.65 -6.48 -22.77
C GLU A 138 7.25 -5.06 -22.32
N LEU A 139 7.72 -4.62 -21.15
CA LEU A 139 7.36 -3.32 -20.58
C LEU A 139 8.50 -2.70 -19.74
N PRO A 140 9.68 -2.42 -20.34
CA PRO A 140 10.87 -1.92 -19.63
C PRO A 140 10.64 -0.61 -18.87
N ALA A 141 9.69 0.22 -19.32
CA ALA A 141 9.34 1.48 -18.66
C ALA A 141 8.74 1.30 -17.25
N LEU A 142 8.18 0.11 -16.94
CA LEU A 142 7.47 -0.12 -15.67
C LEU A 142 8.37 0.09 -14.46
N ARG A 143 9.59 -0.46 -14.47
CA ARG A 143 10.53 -0.33 -13.34
C ARG A 143 10.77 1.12 -12.98
N GLY A 144 11.15 1.94 -13.97
CA GLY A 144 11.48 3.35 -13.76
C GLY A 144 10.31 4.15 -13.21
N ALA A 145 9.14 4.04 -13.86
CA ALA A 145 7.94 4.77 -13.44
C ALA A 145 7.44 4.33 -12.05
N PHE A 146 7.50 3.03 -11.74
CA PHE A 146 7.05 2.49 -10.47
C PHE A 146 7.95 2.96 -9.32
N MET A 147 9.26 2.85 -9.49
CA MET A 147 10.22 3.30 -8.47
C MET A 147 10.15 4.81 -8.27
N GLU A 148 10.05 5.60 -9.35
CA GLU A 148 9.94 7.05 -9.27
C GLU A 148 8.72 7.49 -8.43
N ALA A 149 7.53 6.99 -8.77
CA ALA A 149 6.30 7.32 -8.06
C ALA A 149 6.35 6.84 -6.60
N GLY A 150 6.79 5.61 -6.36
CA GLY A 150 6.85 5.05 -5.02
C GLY A 150 7.89 5.73 -4.12
N GLN A 151 9.04 6.15 -4.66
CA GLN A 151 10.03 6.94 -3.93
C GLN A 151 9.51 8.35 -3.60
N LEU A 152 8.75 8.97 -4.51
CA LEU A 152 8.10 10.26 -4.23
C LEU A 152 7.08 10.12 -3.09
N MET A 153 6.21 9.11 -3.15
CA MET A 153 5.26 8.81 -2.09
C MET A 153 5.95 8.52 -0.75
N HIS A 154 7.07 7.78 -0.77
CA HIS A 154 7.86 7.50 0.43
C HIS A 154 8.44 8.76 1.07
N ARG A 155 8.98 9.69 0.27
CA ARG A 155 9.49 10.97 0.77
C ARG A 155 8.39 11.79 1.44
N VAL A 156 7.22 11.90 0.82
CA VAL A 156 6.06 12.59 1.41
C VAL A 156 5.63 11.89 2.70
N GLY A 157 5.57 10.55 2.71
CA GLY A 157 5.25 9.77 3.91
C GLY A 157 6.23 10.01 5.07
N CYS A 158 7.53 10.18 4.78
CA CYS A 158 8.52 10.53 5.81
C CYS A 158 8.28 11.91 6.42
N LEU A 159 7.80 12.89 5.64
CA LEU A 159 7.48 14.22 6.15
C LEU A 159 6.25 14.20 7.06
N VAL A 160 5.19 13.50 6.62
CA VAL A 160 3.97 13.33 7.43
C VAL A 160 4.29 12.57 8.72
N ALA A 161 5.14 11.53 8.64
CA ALA A 161 5.55 10.76 9.82
C ALA A 161 6.27 11.62 10.88
N ALA A 162 7.04 12.63 10.46
CA ALA A 162 7.67 13.57 11.39
C ALA A 162 6.64 14.40 12.16
N GLN A 163 5.57 14.83 11.49
CA GLN A 163 4.46 15.55 12.13
C GLN A 163 3.69 14.65 13.11
N CYS A 164 3.50 13.37 12.75
CA CYS A 164 2.97 12.38 13.67
C CYS A 164 3.86 12.19 14.90
N ASP A 165 5.19 12.09 14.71
CA ASP A 165 6.14 11.98 15.82
C ASP A 165 6.05 13.21 16.75
N ALA A 166 5.98 14.43 16.18
CA ALA A 166 5.81 15.67 16.94
C ALA A 166 4.50 15.68 17.74
N PHE A 167 3.39 15.29 17.12
CA PHE A 167 2.07 15.22 17.75
C PHE A 167 2.05 14.25 18.95
N VAL A 168 2.61 13.04 18.79
CA VAL A 168 2.65 12.03 19.85
C VAL A 168 3.57 12.47 20.97
N ARG A 169 4.74 13.04 20.64
CA ARG A 169 5.69 13.54 21.64
C ARG A 169 5.10 14.64 22.52
N ALA A 170 4.28 15.52 21.94
CA ALA A 170 3.58 16.57 22.69
C ALA A 170 2.55 16.02 23.72
N ARG A 171 2.12 14.76 23.58
CA ARG A 171 1.14 14.10 24.47
C ARG A 171 1.73 12.99 25.33
N CYS A 172 2.92 12.51 24.99
CA CYS A 172 3.57 11.38 25.63
C CYS A 172 5.08 11.58 25.71
N ASP A 173 5.57 12.01 26.88
CA ASP A 173 6.99 12.24 27.13
C ASP A 173 7.85 10.95 26.98
N ALA A 174 7.25 9.78 27.19
CA ALA A 174 7.91 8.50 27.04
C ALA A 174 8.08 8.06 25.58
N TYR A 175 7.52 8.80 24.61
CA TYR A 175 7.65 8.48 23.20
C TYR A 175 9.08 8.75 22.71
N PRO A 176 9.78 7.75 22.14
CA PRO A 176 11.11 7.97 21.59
C PRO A 176 11.05 8.95 20.42
N ALA A 177 11.98 9.90 20.39
CA ALA A 177 12.06 10.88 19.31
C ALA A 177 12.17 10.20 17.93
N ASP A 178 11.44 10.75 16.96
CA ASP A 178 11.49 10.39 15.54
C ASP A 178 11.23 8.90 15.24
N ARG A 179 10.54 8.19 16.13
CA ARG A 179 10.39 6.74 16.04
C ARG A 179 9.66 6.30 14.77
N LEU A 180 8.52 6.92 14.45
CA LEU A 180 7.71 6.52 13.28
C LEU A 180 8.45 6.88 12.00
N GLN A 181 8.95 8.10 11.90
CA GLN A 181 9.73 8.55 10.74
C GLN A 181 10.95 7.66 10.54
N HIS A 182 11.68 7.33 11.60
CA HIS A 182 12.84 6.45 11.52
C HIS A 182 12.48 5.08 10.96
N VAL A 183 11.41 4.45 11.45
CA VAL A 183 10.93 3.15 10.96
C VAL A 183 10.59 3.22 9.46
N ILE A 184 9.84 4.23 9.02
CA ILE A 184 9.46 4.39 7.61
C ILE A 184 10.68 4.67 6.73
N LYS A 185 11.59 5.54 7.19
CA LYS A 185 12.76 5.97 6.44
C LYS A 185 13.80 4.84 6.26
N THR A 186 13.93 3.97 7.26
CA THR A 186 14.94 2.90 7.27
C THR A 186 14.40 1.54 6.83
N SER A 187 13.08 1.41 6.67
CA SER A 187 12.45 0.16 6.25
C SER A 187 12.96 -0.29 4.88
N ARG A 188 13.43 -1.53 4.82
CA ARG A 188 13.76 -2.23 3.58
C ARG A 188 12.55 -3.01 3.02
N CYS A 189 11.45 -3.06 3.76
CA CYS A 189 10.29 -3.89 3.46
C CYS A 189 9.12 -3.11 2.86
N CYS A 190 9.37 -1.90 2.33
CA CYS A 190 8.33 -1.12 1.65
C CYS A 190 7.75 -1.91 0.46
N LYS A 191 6.43 -1.91 0.34
CA LYS A 191 5.70 -2.63 -0.72
C LYS A 191 4.79 -1.67 -1.47
N GLY A 192 5.03 -1.50 -2.75
CA GLY A 192 4.13 -0.84 -3.68
C GLY A 192 3.20 -1.87 -4.32
N ARG A 193 1.98 -1.44 -4.60
CA ARG A 193 0.95 -2.23 -5.26
C ARG A 193 0.30 -1.37 -6.35
N LEU A 194 0.56 -1.70 -7.61
CA LEU A 194 -0.07 -1.06 -8.76
C LEU A 194 -1.30 -1.87 -9.15
N LEU A 195 -2.47 -1.25 -9.02
CA LEU A 195 -3.76 -1.90 -9.27
C LEU A 195 -4.30 -1.57 -10.65
N HIS A 196 -4.84 -2.59 -11.32
CA HIS A 196 -5.69 -2.46 -12.48
C HIS A 196 -7.05 -3.11 -12.21
N TYR A 197 -8.13 -2.35 -12.40
CA TYR A 197 -9.49 -2.87 -12.33
C TYR A 197 -9.97 -3.23 -13.74
N PHE A 198 -10.44 -4.45 -13.90
CA PHE A 198 -11.03 -4.90 -15.15
C PHE A 198 -12.48 -4.42 -15.27
N PRO A 199 -12.97 -4.17 -16.48
CA PRO A 199 -14.37 -3.82 -16.69
C PRO A 199 -15.27 -4.96 -16.19
N ILE A 200 -16.22 -4.63 -15.33
CA ILE A 200 -17.28 -5.54 -14.90
C ILE A 200 -18.42 -5.38 -15.90
N ASP A 201 -18.72 -6.45 -16.64
CA ASP A 201 -19.84 -6.40 -17.57
C ASP A 201 -21.16 -6.36 -16.77
N THR A 202 -21.97 -5.33 -17.00
CA THR A 202 -23.18 -5.02 -16.20
C THR A 202 -24.27 -6.09 -16.30
N ALA A 203 -24.07 -7.11 -17.12
CA ALA A 203 -24.93 -8.30 -17.23
C ALA A 203 -24.54 -9.46 -16.29
N GLY A 204 -23.57 -9.29 -15.39
CA GLY A 204 -23.18 -10.34 -14.43
C GLY A 204 -22.46 -11.54 -15.06
N ARG A 205 -22.01 -11.42 -16.31
CA ARG A 205 -20.99 -12.30 -16.88
C ARG A 205 -19.64 -11.67 -16.60
N GLU A 206 -18.94 -12.22 -15.61
CA GLU A 206 -17.49 -12.16 -15.60
C GLU A 206 -17.03 -12.52 -17.01
N CYS A 207 -16.25 -11.64 -17.66
CA CYS A 207 -15.67 -11.95 -18.96
C CYS A 207 -14.61 -13.02 -18.70
N ALA A 208 -15.06 -14.28 -18.61
CA ALA A 208 -14.22 -15.43 -18.42
C ALA A 208 -13.31 -15.50 -19.64
N ALA A 209 -12.01 -15.23 -19.42
CA ALA A 209 -10.99 -15.88 -20.20
C ALA A 209 -11.32 -17.38 -20.14
N SER A 210 -11.70 -17.93 -21.28
CA SER A 210 -12.02 -19.34 -21.43
C SER A 210 -10.85 -20.16 -20.89
N HIS A 211 -11.04 -20.95 -19.83
CA HIS A 211 -10.45 -22.28 -19.77
C HIS A 211 -11.07 -23.16 -18.68
N GLU A 212 -11.22 -24.42 -19.08
CA GLU A 212 -11.67 -25.57 -18.34
C GLU A 212 -10.82 -25.84 -17.09
N ALA A 213 -11.49 -26.26 -16.02
CA ALA A 213 -10.90 -26.63 -14.77
C ALA A 213 -10.26 -28.03 -14.84
N SER A 214 -9.02 -28.14 -14.36
CA SER A 214 -8.63 -29.33 -13.62
C SER A 214 -7.64 -28.98 -12.51
N ASP A 215 -8.04 -29.45 -11.33
CA ASP A 215 -7.28 -29.86 -10.16
C ASP A 215 -7.01 -28.90 -8.99
N SER A 216 -7.43 -29.42 -7.84
CA SER A 216 -7.57 -28.76 -6.55
C SER A 216 -6.26 -28.76 -5.77
N ALA A 217 -5.90 -27.59 -5.23
CA ALA A 217 -5.08 -27.49 -4.04
C ALA A 217 -5.64 -26.37 -3.14
N ALA A 218 -5.85 -26.70 -1.87
CA ALA A 218 -6.40 -25.80 -0.87
C ALA A 218 -5.45 -24.62 -0.60
N ALA A 219 -5.70 -23.47 -1.23
CA ALA A 219 -5.06 -22.21 -0.89
C ALA A 219 -5.84 -21.50 0.24
N GLN A 220 -5.15 -21.31 1.38
CA GLN A 220 -5.56 -20.48 2.51
C GLN A 220 -5.48 -18.99 2.13
N SER A 221 -6.31 -18.18 2.78
CA SER A 221 -6.52 -16.74 2.54
C SER A 221 -5.23 -15.93 2.74
N THR A 222 -4.84 -15.13 1.73
CA THR A 222 -3.63 -14.29 1.74
C THR A 222 -3.79 -13.01 2.57
N ASP A 223 -5.03 -12.56 2.83
CA ASP A 223 -5.31 -11.36 3.62
C ASP A 223 -5.10 -11.59 5.12
N ASP A 224 -5.42 -12.80 5.59
CA ASP A 224 -5.16 -13.22 6.97
C ASP A 224 -3.65 -13.37 7.22
N GLU A 225 -2.89 -13.82 6.22
CA GLU A 225 -1.44 -14.05 6.34
C GLU A 225 -0.62 -12.76 6.23
N PHE A 226 -1.05 -11.78 5.40
CA PHE A 226 -0.46 -10.43 5.36
C PHE A 226 -0.61 -9.73 6.73
N SER A 227 -1.77 -9.91 7.38
CA SER A 227 -2.02 -9.43 8.74
C SER A 227 -1.19 -10.18 9.79
N ASN A 228 -1.00 -11.50 9.63
CA ASN A 228 -0.24 -12.33 10.57
C ASN A 228 1.28 -12.10 10.50
N CYS A 229 1.83 -11.88 9.31
CA CYS A 229 3.26 -11.63 9.12
C CYS A 229 3.69 -10.28 9.75
N LEU A 230 2.80 -9.28 9.72
CA LEU A 230 3.01 -8.01 10.42
C LEU A 230 2.92 -8.15 11.95
N GLN A 231 2.11 -9.07 12.47
CA GLN A 231 2.04 -9.36 13.91
C GLN A 231 3.29 -10.08 14.43
N THR A 232 3.87 -11.01 13.67
CA THR A 232 5.11 -11.72 14.07
C THR A 232 6.33 -10.81 14.09
N LEU A 233 6.39 -9.76 13.27
CA LEU A 233 7.44 -8.72 13.37
C LEU A 233 7.30 -7.83 14.63
N SER A 234 6.14 -7.86 15.30
CA SER A 234 5.85 -7.03 16.49
C SER A 234 5.95 -7.78 17.82
N ASN A 235 6.03 -9.10 17.81
CA ASN A 235 5.98 -9.90 19.04
C ASN A 235 7.38 -10.11 19.66
N GLY A 236 7.80 -9.07 20.38
CA GLY A 236 8.86 -9.15 21.38
C GLY A 236 8.59 -8.40 22.68
N ARG A 237 7.54 -7.56 22.80
CA ARG A 237 7.13 -6.90 24.07
C ARG A 237 5.65 -6.53 24.06
N PRO A 238 4.93 -6.66 25.19
CA PRO A 238 3.57 -6.16 25.30
C PRO A 238 3.61 -4.63 25.42
N CYS A 239 3.01 -3.92 24.47
CA CYS A 239 2.75 -2.49 24.60
C CYS A 239 1.32 -2.20 24.16
N SER A 240 0.44 -2.10 25.16
CA SER A 240 -0.91 -1.53 25.02
C SER A 240 -0.81 -0.14 24.39
N LEU A 241 -1.69 0.14 23.41
CA LEU A 241 -1.88 1.37 22.61
C LEU A 241 -1.42 1.35 21.14
N GLY A 242 -0.65 0.36 20.68
CA GLY A 242 -0.18 0.30 19.28
C GLY A 242 -1.09 -0.41 18.26
N CYS A 243 -2.14 -1.11 18.69
CA CYS A 243 -2.93 -1.99 17.81
C CYS A 243 -3.91 -1.27 16.86
N TRP A 244 -4.09 0.04 16.96
CA TRP A 244 -5.08 0.77 16.15
C TRP A 244 -4.58 1.16 14.75
N TRP A 245 -3.27 1.25 14.53
CA TRP A 245 -2.74 1.79 13.26
C TRP A 245 -2.68 0.78 12.11
N TYR A 246 -2.44 -0.50 12.43
CA TYR A 246 -2.16 -1.52 11.42
C TYR A 246 -3.41 -2.11 10.74
N ARG A 247 -4.61 -1.86 11.28
CA ARG A 247 -5.88 -2.31 10.67
C ARG A 247 -6.39 -1.39 9.55
N THR A 248 -5.84 -0.19 9.38
CA THR A 248 -6.44 0.86 8.54
C THR A 248 -5.66 1.18 7.26
N CYS A 249 -4.39 0.80 7.14
CA CYS A 249 -3.58 1.13 5.95
C CYS A 249 -3.62 0.07 4.81
N GLY A 250 -4.39 -1.02 4.96
CA GLY A 250 -4.45 -2.12 3.99
C GLY A 250 -5.48 -1.95 2.86
N GLU A 251 -6.48 -1.07 3.00
CA GLU A 251 -7.54 -0.92 2.00
C GLU A 251 -7.99 0.54 1.83
N MET A 252 -7.25 1.37 1.11
CA MET A 252 -7.80 2.64 0.60
C MET A 252 -7.23 3.02 -0.77
N ALA A 253 -7.67 2.28 -1.79
CA ALA A 253 -7.76 2.79 -3.16
C ALA A 253 -9.19 2.56 -3.64
N LYS A 254 -10.12 3.41 -3.20
CA LYS A 254 -11.43 3.57 -3.85
C LYS A 254 -11.59 5.04 -4.21
N MET A 255 -11.66 5.25 -5.53
CA MET A 255 -12.38 6.29 -6.26
C MET A 255 -12.39 7.69 -5.65
N LEU A 256 -11.88 8.66 -6.41
CA LEU A 256 -12.68 9.80 -6.84
C LEU A 256 -12.12 10.28 -8.18
N ASN A 257 -12.94 10.13 -9.21
CA ASN A 257 -12.77 10.72 -10.52
C ASN A 257 -13.75 11.89 -10.56
N THR A 258 -13.24 13.10 -10.38
CA THR A 258 -13.84 14.39 -10.76
C THR A 258 -12.72 15.39 -10.91
#